data_AF-A0A3M1AR09-F1
#
_entry.id   AF-A0A3M1AR09-F1
#
_cell.length_a   1.000
_cell.length_b   1.000
_cell.length_c   1.000
_cell.angle_alpha   90.00
_cell.angle_beta   90.00
_cell.angle_gamma   90.00
#
_symmetry.space_group_name_H-M   'P 1'
#
loop_
_entity.id
_entity.type
_entity.pdbx_description
1 polymer ?
#
loop_
_entity_poly.entity_id
_entity_poly.type
_entity_poly.pdbx_seq_one_letter_code
_entity_poly.pdbx_strand_id
1 'polypeptide(L)' 'MLRQIINWIFILPIKFYQWVISPMFPPSCRFQPTCSHYAVDAIREWGPIKGIYLAIRRLSR' A
#
# COMPACT_ATOMS: atom_id res chain seq x y z
N MET A 1 13.03 5.72 -15.12
CA MET A 1 11.68 6.28 -15.36
C MET A 1 10.57 5.23 -15.40
N LEU A 2 10.67 4.15 -16.19
CA LEU A 2 9.57 3.19 -16.39
C LEU A 2 9.05 2.49 -15.11
N ARG A 3 9.95 2.14 -14.16
CA ARG A 3 9.60 1.51 -12.87
C ARG A 3 8.72 2.38 -11.96
N GLN A 4 8.88 3.70 -12.01
CA GLN A 4 8.12 4.63 -11.16
C GLN A 4 6.67 4.78 -11.65
N ILE A 5 6.46 4.75 -12.97
CA ILE A 5 5.13 4.85 -13.59
C ILE A 5 4.29 3.61 -13.29
N ILE A 6 4.91 2.42 -13.39
CA ILE A 6 4.24 1.16 -13.06
C ILE A 6 3.89 1.11 -11.57
N ASN A 7 4.79 1.55 -10.70
CA ASN A 7 4.51 1.65 -9.26
C ASN A 7 3.32 2.57 -8.99
N TRP A 8 3.23 3.71 -9.67
CA TRP A 8 2.11 4.64 -9.52
C TRP A 8 0.78 4.00 -9.92
N ILE A 9 0.73 3.22 -10.99
CA ILE A 9 -0.51 2.56 -11.44
C ILE A 9 -1.05 1.57 -10.39
N PHE A 10 -0.17 0.91 -9.64
CA PHE A 10 -0.56 0.01 -8.55
C PHE A 10 -0.84 0.73 -7.23
N ILE A 11 -0.18 1.88 -6.99
CA ILE A 11 -0.40 2.70 -5.79
C ILE A 11 -1.70 3.50 -5.87
N LEU A 12 -2.12 3.91 -7.06
CA LEU A 12 -3.33 4.73 -7.28
C LEU A 12 -4.61 4.09 -6.72
N PRO A 13 -4.94 2.81 -6.98
CA PRO A 13 -6.11 2.17 -6.38
C PRO A 13 -5.97 2.02 -4.85
N ILE A 14 -4.77 1.77 -4.34
CA ILE A 14 -4.51 1.68 -2.88
C ILE A 14 -4.76 3.03 -2.21
N LYS A 15 -4.30 4.13 -2.82
CA LYS A 15 -4.55 5.49 -2.34
C LYS A 15 -6.01 5.89 -2.48
N PHE A 16 -6.68 5.49 -3.56
CA PHE A 16 -8.11 5.72 -3.74
C PHE A 16 -8.92 5.02 -2.64
N TYR A 17 -8.61 3.76 -2.35
CA TYR A 17 -9.17 3.04 -1.21
C TYR A 17 -8.91 3.78 0.11
N GLN A 18 -7.68 4.28 0.31
CA GLN A 18 -7.32 5.03 1.50
C GLN A 18 -8.04 6.39 1.60
N TRP A 19 -8.37 7.04 0.49
CA TRP A 19 -9.08 8.32 0.49
C TRP A 19 -10.60 8.18 0.60
N VAL A 20 -11.17 7.12 0.06
CA VAL A 20 -12.63 6.90 0.05
C VAL A 20 -13.07 6.10 1.26
N ILE A 21 -12.35 5.03 1.61
CA ILE A 21 -12.74 4.10 2.68
C ILE A 21 -12.10 4.48 4.01
N SER A 22 -10.83 4.91 4.04
CA SER A 22 -10.17 5.25 5.33
C SER A 22 -10.83 6.37 6.14
N PRO A 23 -11.46 7.44 5.58
CA PRO A 23 -12.14 8.44 6.39
C PRO A 23 -13.48 7.95 6.97
N MET A 24 -14.04 6.86 6.43
CA MET A 24 -15.28 6.26 6.94
C MET A 24 -15.06 5.31 8.12
N PHE A 25 -13.80 4.90 8.36
CA PHE A 25 -13.45 4.03 9.48
C PHE A 25 -12.52 4.76 10.46
N PRO A 26 -12.72 4.60 11.78
CA PRO A 26 -11.76 5.11 12.76
C PRO A 26 -10.37 4.49 12.49
N PRO A 27 -9.28 5.21 12.77
CA PRO A 27 -7.91 4.70 12.58
C PRO A 27 -7.64 3.55 13.58
N SER A 28 -8.06 2.34 13.21
CA SER A 28 -7.95 1.12 14.01
C SER A 28 -6.82 0.21 13.53
N CYS A 29 -5.95 0.70 12.65
CA CYS A 29 -4.78 -0.05 12.21
C CYS A 29 -3.87 -0.34 13.40
N ARG A 30 -3.81 -1.62 13.79
CA ARG A 30 -2.92 -2.14 14.84
C ARG A 30 -1.43 -1.96 14.53
N PHE A 31 -1.09 -1.75 13.26
CA PHE A 31 0.28 -1.57 12.79
C PHE A 31 0.53 -0.11 12.39
N GLN A 32 1.60 0.48 12.95
CA GLN A 32 2.15 1.77 12.53
C GLN A 32 3.51 1.55 11.85
N PRO A 33 3.73 2.10 10.63
CA PRO A 33 2.76 2.77 9.77
C PRO A 33 1.68 1.79 9.24
N THR A 34 0.55 2.33 8.75
CA THR A 34 -0.59 1.51 8.28
C THR A 34 -0.16 0.54 7.17
N CYS A 35 -0.89 -0.58 7.02
CA CYS A 35 -0.60 -1.60 6.01
C CYS A 35 -0.58 -1.01 4.59
N SER A 36 -1.46 -0.03 4.31
CA SER A 36 -1.50 0.73 3.07
C SER A 36 -0.26 1.59 2.87
N HIS A 37 0.24 2.27 3.91
CA HIS A 37 1.49 3.03 3.83
C HIS A 37 2.69 2.12 3.58
N TYR A 38 2.77 1.02 4.34
CA TYR A 38 3.81 0.01 4.15
C TYR A 38 3.78 -0.59 2.75
N ALA A 39 2.60 -0.83 2.18
CA ALA A 39 2.46 -1.31 0.81
C ALA A 39 3.05 -0.31 -0.20
N VAL A 40 2.78 0.99 -0.03
CA VAL A 40 3.33 2.04 -0.90
C VAL A 40 4.86 2.10 -0.81
N ASP A 41 5.42 2.04 0.41
CA ASP A 41 6.87 2.04 0.60
C ASP A 41 7.51 0.76 0.05
N ALA A 42 6.90 -0.40 0.29
CA ALA A 42 7.40 -1.67 -0.23
C ALA A 42 7.35 -1.73 -1.77
N ILE A 43 6.33 -1.14 -2.39
CA ILE A 43 6.22 -1.01 -3.85
C ILE A 43 7.32 -0.07 -4.38
N ARG A 44 7.59 1.05 -3.70
CA ARG A 44 8.64 2.00 -4.07
C ARG A 44 10.04 1.39 -3.99
N GLU A 45 10.32 0.65 -2.92
CA GLU A 45 11.63 0.06 -2.62
C GLU A 45 11.89 -1.21 -3.48
N TRP A 46 10.93 -2.14 -3.53
CA TRP A 46 11.12 -3.47 -4.12
C TRP A 46 10.44 -3.67 -5.48
N GLY A 47 9.61 -2.72 -5.92
CA GLY A 47 8.74 -2.84 -7.09
C GLY A 47 7.36 -3.42 -6.76
N PRO A 48 6.41 -3.41 -7.71
CA PRO A 48 5.00 -3.66 -7.43
C PRO A 48 4.75 -5.11 -6.99
N ILE A 49 5.40 -6.08 -7.63
CA ILE A 49 5.22 -7.51 -7.35
C ILE A 49 5.73 -7.88 -5.95
N LYS A 50 6.98 -7.53 -5.62
CA LYS A 50 7.54 -7.78 -4.27
C LYS A 50 6.86 -6.93 -3.20
N GLY A 51 6.53 -5.68 -3.51
CA GLY A 51 5.86 -4.77 -2.58
C GLY A 51 4.48 -5.27 -2.16
N ILE A 52 3.67 -5.72 -3.13
CA ILE A 52 2.35 -6.33 -2.88
C ILE A 52 2.51 -7.64 -2.09
N TYR A 53 3.46 -8.50 -2.44
CA TYR A 53 3.71 -9.74 -1.70
C TYR A 53 4.05 -9.48 -0.23
N LEU A 54 4.94 -8.52 0.06
CA LEU A 54 5.30 -8.16 1.44
C LEU A 54 4.12 -7.53 2.19
N ALA A 55 3.32 -6.70 1.53
CA ALA A 55 2.13 -6.09 2.11
C ALA A 55 1.06 -7.13 2.46
N ILE A 56 0.74 -8.05 1.54
CA ILE A 56 -0.23 -9.14 1.75
C ILE A 56 0.27 -10.08 2.84
N ARG A 57 1.55 -10.47 2.82
CA ARG A 57 2.14 -11.32 3.86
C ARG A 57 2.02 -10.69 5.25
N ARG A 58 2.09 -9.36 5.34
CA ARG A 58 1.90 -8.62 6.60
C ARG A 58 0.42 -8.50 6.99
N LEU A 59 -0.49 -8.39 6.02
CA LEU A 59 -1.94 -8.36 6.25
C LEU A 59 -2.49 -9.72 6.69
N SER A 60 -1.83 -10.81 6.27
CA SER A 60 -2.16 -12.18 6.64
C SER A 60 -1.71 -12.58 8.06
N ARG A 61 -1.15 -11.67 8.86
CA ARG A 61 -0.60 -11.92 10.20
C ARG A 61 -1.27 -11.02 11.24
#